data_AF-A0A510NWI5-F1
#
_entry.id   AF-A0A510NWI5-F1
#
_cell.length_a   1.000
_cell.length_b   1.000
_cell.length_c   1.000
_cell.angle_alpha   90.00
_cell.angle_beta   90.00
_cell.angle_gamma   90.00
#
_symmetry.space_group_name_H-M   'P 1'
#
loop_
_entity.id
_entity.type
_entity.pdbx_description
1 polymer ?
#
loop_
_entity_poly.entity_id
_entity_poly.type
_entity_poly.pdbx_seq_one_letter_code
_entity_poly.pdbx_strand_id
1 'polypeptide(L)'
;MDTRKYGSKLAGKHILVFGGMSGIGFCVAEAALEQGANVFISGSSPAKLASALKNLLEAYPTTKENLNSILISATELSKIDHIVFTSGNLHLAHVSRIQIDQVYAAGVVRFLVPIIIAKLSSTFLQAGPESSITFTGGAGSQRPPPNFAIAGAYTPGLEGLTEPAAPRADYLKCWKARQRLGGLVDLKMSLKLTFM
;
A
#
# COMPACT_ATOMS: atom_id res chain seq x y z
N MET A 1 -26.96 -13.12 -15.38
CA MET A 1 -25.68 -12.39 -15.39
C MET A 1 -25.66 -11.51 -14.16
N ASP A 2 -24.92 -11.92 -13.14
CA ASP A 2 -24.90 -11.20 -11.86
C ASP A 2 -24.20 -9.86 -12.05
N THR A 3 -24.88 -8.77 -11.69
CA THR A 3 -24.38 -7.42 -11.88
C THR A 3 -23.20 -7.20 -10.94
N ARG A 4 -22.07 -6.74 -11.50
CA ARG A 4 -20.84 -6.39 -10.76
C ARG A 4 -21.10 -5.18 -9.85
N LYS A 5 -21.85 -5.35 -8.76
CA LYS A 5 -22.25 -4.29 -7.82
C LYS A 5 -21.07 -3.47 -7.28
N TYR A 6 -19.88 -4.08 -7.24
CA TYR A 6 -18.66 -3.45 -6.75
C TYR A 6 -17.51 -3.47 -7.77
N GLY A 7 -17.63 -4.20 -8.88
CA GLY A 7 -16.52 -4.42 -9.82
C GLY A 7 -16.20 -3.24 -10.74
N SER A 8 -17.02 -2.18 -10.74
CA SER A 8 -16.78 -0.95 -11.51
C SER A 8 -16.39 0.25 -10.65
N LYS A 9 -16.27 0.08 -9.31
CA LYS A 9 -15.99 1.21 -8.41
C LYS A 9 -14.63 1.87 -8.63
N LEU A 10 -13.67 1.10 -9.15
CA LEU A 10 -12.32 1.58 -9.44
C LEU A 10 -12.13 1.94 -10.92
N ALA A 11 -13.17 1.80 -11.75
CA ALA A 11 -13.06 2.07 -13.18
C ALA A 11 -12.68 3.54 -13.44
N GLY A 12 -11.61 3.76 -14.20
CA GLY A 12 -11.06 5.09 -14.50
C GLY A 12 -10.35 5.79 -13.34
N LYS A 13 -10.31 5.19 -12.14
CA LYS A 13 -9.64 5.76 -10.97
C LYS A 13 -8.13 5.58 -11.06
N HIS A 14 -7.38 6.56 -10.57
CA HIS A 14 -5.92 6.53 -10.51
C HIS A 14 -5.45 5.95 -9.17
N ILE A 15 -4.69 4.84 -9.22
CA ILE A 15 -4.26 4.10 -8.04
C ILE A 15 -2.73 4.00 -8.03
N LEU A 16 -2.09 4.55 -7.00
CA LEU A 16 -0.65 4.44 -6.79
C LEU A 16 -0.33 3.35 -5.75
N VAL A 17 0.46 2.36 -6.15
CA VAL A 17 0.88 1.24 -5.31
C VAL A 17 2.39 1.31 -5.02
N PHE A 18 2.73 1.69 -3.79
CA PHE A 18 4.11 1.59 -3.30
C PHE A 18 4.42 0.13 -2.95
N GLY A 19 5.43 -0.43 -3.60
CA GLY A 19 5.79 -1.85 -3.45
C GLY A 19 5.05 -2.76 -4.43
N GLY A 20 4.52 -2.21 -5.52
CA GLY A 20 3.74 -2.95 -6.54
C GLY A 20 4.52 -3.91 -7.42
N MET A 21 5.84 -4.07 -7.22
CA MET A 21 6.68 -4.96 -8.05
C MET A 21 6.54 -6.46 -7.70
N SER A 22 6.07 -6.79 -6.50
CA SER A 22 6.01 -8.19 -6.02
C SER A 22 5.04 -8.37 -4.86
N GLY A 23 4.69 -9.62 -4.56
CA GLY A 23 3.91 -9.98 -3.38
C GLY A 23 2.55 -9.30 -3.38
N ILE A 24 2.14 -8.77 -2.22
CA ILE A 24 0.80 -8.22 -2.01
C ILE A 24 0.54 -7.01 -2.91
N GLY A 25 1.52 -6.12 -3.06
CA GLY A 25 1.39 -4.93 -3.91
C GLY A 25 1.16 -5.30 -5.38
N PHE A 26 1.79 -6.38 -5.86
CA PHE A 26 1.58 -6.87 -7.21
C PHE A 26 0.14 -7.39 -7.40
N CYS A 27 -0.36 -8.20 -6.47
CA CYS A 27 -1.74 -8.70 -6.53
C CYS A 27 -2.78 -7.56 -6.43
N VAL A 28 -2.49 -6.51 -5.64
CA VAL A 28 -3.36 -5.31 -5.62
C VAL A 28 -3.35 -4.61 -6.99
N ALA A 29 -2.19 -4.51 -7.65
CA ALA A 29 -2.10 -3.93 -8.97
C ALA A 29 -2.92 -4.73 -10.00
N GLU A 30 -2.81 -6.06 -10.00
CA GLU A 30 -3.60 -6.95 -10.87
C GLU A 30 -5.11 -6.76 -10.64
N ALA A 31 -5.55 -6.86 -9.39
CA ALA A 31 -6.97 -6.72 -9.04
C ALA A 31 -7.55 -5.34 -9.39
N ALA A 32 -6.72 -4.29 -9.33
CA ALA A 32 -7.11 -2.95 -9.72
C ALA A 32 -7.23 -2.81 -11.25
N LEU A 33 -6.29 -3.38 -12.01
CA LEU A 33 -6.36 -3.41 -13.48
C LEU A 33 -7.59 -4.16 -13.98
N GLU A 34 -7.96 -5.27 -13.33
CA GLU A 34 -9.19 -6.04 -13.64
C GLU A 34 -10.48 -5.24 -13.47
N GLN A 35 -10.45 -4.22 -12.60
CA GLN A 35 -11.58 -3.31 -12.35
C GLN A 35 -11.55 -2.07 -13.25
N GLY A 36 -10.63 -2.02 -14.23
CA GLY A 36 -10.50 -0.90 -15.16
C GLY A 36 -9.86 0.35 -14.55
N ALA A 37 -9.09 0.20 -13.47
CA ALA A 37 -8.35 1.30 -12.87
C ALA A 37 -7.06 1.61 -13.64
N ASN A 38 -6.58 2.85 -13.48
CA ASN A 38 -5.28 3.30 -13.92
C ASN A 38 -4.26 3.07 -12.80
N VAL A 39 -3.40 2.06 -12.93
CA VAL A 39 -2.51 1.63 -11.85
C VAL A 39 -1.09 2.11 -12.08
N PHE A 40 -0.51 2.78 -11.08
CA PHE A 40 0.88 3.20 -11.02
C PHE A 40 1.59 2.36 -9.97
N ILE A 41 2.72 1.75 -10.33
CA ILE A 41 3.52 0.96 -9.38
C ILE A 41 4.86 1.64 -9.09
N SER A 42 5.28 1.64 -7.83
CA SER A 42 6.57 2.18 -7.40
C SER A 42 7.43 1.10 -6.73
N GLY A 43 8.74 1.20 -6.92
CA GLY A 43 9.70 0.28 -6.32
C GLY A 43 11.15 0.77 -6.43
N SER A 44 12.03 0.17 -5.62
CA SER A 44 13.42 0.61 -5.46
C SER A 44 14.41 0.01 -6.47
N SER A 45 13.99 -1.00 -7.26
CA SER A 45 14.86 -1.69 -8.22
C SER A 45 14.32 -1.52 -9.64
N PRO A 46 15.01 -0.76 -10.52
CA PRO A 46 14.56 -0.55 -11.89
C PRO A 46 14.38 -1.85 -12.68
N ALA A 47 15.26 -2.83 -12.47
CA ALA A 47 15.18 -4.13 -13.14
C ALA A 47 13.94 -4.92 -12.71
N LYS A 48 13.63 -4.97 -11.41
CA LYS A 48 12.41 -5.64 -10.91
C LYS A 48 11.15 -4.91 -11.34
N LEU A 49 11.20 -3.58 -11.40
CA LEU A 49 10.10 -2.76 -11.88
C LEU A 49 9.78 -3.07 -13.34
N ALA A 50 10.81 -3.10 -14.21
CA ALA A 50 10.64 -3.44 -15.62
C ALA A 50 10.05 -4.86 -15.82
N SER A 51 10.52 -5.83 -15.04
CA SER A 51 9.97 -7.19 -15.08
C SER A 51 8.52 -7.26 -14.63
N ALA A 52 8.15 -6.56 -13.55
CA ALA A 52 6.77 -6.52 -13.06
C ALA A 52 5.84 -5.86 -14.07
N LEU A 53 6.27 -4.75 -14.68
CA LEU A 53 5.53 -4.08 -15.76
C LEU A 53 5.31 -5.01 -16.95
N LYS A 54 6.34 -5.72 -17.39
CA LYS A 54 6.23 -6.70 -18.47
C LYS A 54 5.17 -7.76 -18.15
N ASN A 55 5.21 -8.34 -16.94
CA ASN A 55 4.24 -9.35 -16.53
C ASN A 55 2.80 -8.81 -16.52
N LEU A 56 2.58 -7.60 -16.01
CA LEU A 56 1.26 -6.96 -16.00
C LEU A 56 0.77 -6.67 -17.43
N LEU A 57 1.66 -6.24 -18.33
CA LEU A 57 1.33 -5.96 -19.73
C LEU A 57 0.98 -7.22 -20.53
N GLU A 58 1.65 -8.34 -20.24
CA GLU A 58 1.38 -9.63 -20.85
C GLU A 58 0.06 -10.22 -20.36
N ALA A 59 -0.24 -10.10 -19.06
CA ALA A 59 -1.47 -10.58 -18.46
C ALA A 59 -2.70 -9.72 -18.83
N TYR A 60 -2.54 -8.40 -18.94
CA TYR A 60 -3.62 -7.45 -19.19
C TYR A 60 -3.37 -6.59 -20.45
N PRO A 61 -3.40 -7.19 -21.66
CA PRO A 61 -3.03 -6.53 -22.91
C PRO A 61 -4.01 -5.44 -23.35
N THR A 62 -5.27 -5.48 -22.88
CA THR A 62 -6.29 -4.46 -23.15
C THR A 62 -6.06 -3.15 -22.40
N THR A 63 -5.18 -3.14 -21.39
CA THR A 63 -4.92 -1.98 -20.54
C THR A 63 -3.73 -1.13 -21.05
N LYS A 64 -3.17 -1.47 -22.22
CA LYS A 64 -1.97 -0.85 -22.83
C LYS A 64 -2.04 0.67 -23.03
N GLU A 65 -3.24 1.24 -23.22
CA GLU A 65 -3.39 2.69 -23.36
C GLU A 65 -3.10 3.45 -22.04
N ASN A 66 -3.23 2.79 -20.88
CA ASN A 66 -3.00 3.38 -19.57
C ASN A 66 -1.57 3.21 -19.03
N LEU A 67 -0.68 2.50 -19.75
CA LEU A 67 0.62 2.08 -19.20
C LEU A 67 1.81 2.98 -19.56
N ASN A 68 1.75 3.76 -20.66
CA ASN A 68 2.83 4.69 -21.00
C ASN A 68 3.01 5.83 -19.97
N SER A 69 2.00 6.09 -19.13
CA SER A 69 2.05 7.06 -18.03
C SER A 69 2.64 6.49 -16.74
N ILE A 70 2.86 5.18 -16.63
CA ILE A 70 3.35 4.54 -15.39
C ILE A 70 4.83 4.85 -15.11
N LEU A 71 5.56 5.30 -16.13
CA LEU A 71 6.96 5.74 -16.00
C LEU A 71 7.12 7.21 -15.67
N ILE A 72 6.07 8.02 -15.75
CA ILE A 72 6.16 9.46 -15.52
C ILE A 72 5.88 9.74 -14.04
N SER A 73 6.79 10.52 -13.46
CA SER A 73 6.81 10.87 -12.05
C SER A 73 5.43 11.32 -11.57
N ALA A 74 5.09 10.96 -10.33
CA ALA A 74 3.91 11.42 -9.61
C ALA A 74 3.75 12.96 -9.51
N THR A 75 4.67 13.72 -10.13
CA THR A 75 4.68 15.18 -10.24
C THR A 75 3.92 15.71 -11.46
N GLU A 76 3.67 14.91 -12.50
CA GLU A 76 2.97 15.36 -13.72
C GLU A 76 1.54 14.80 -13.86
N LEU A 77 1.16 13.87 -12.98
CA LEU A 77 -0.15 13.22 -13.04
C LEU A 77 -1.26 14.14 -12.52
N SER A 78 -2.44 14.00 -13.12
CA SER A 78 -3.71 14.36 -12.47
C SER A 78 -3.78 13.78 -11.07
N LYS A 79 -4.58 14.41 -10.19
CA LYS A 79 -4.72 13.97 -8.80
C LYS A 79 -5.07 12.47 -8.71
N ILE A 80 -4.37 11.74 -7.85
CA ILE A 80 -4.53 10.32 -7.55
C ILE A 80 -5.80 10.10 -6.72
N ASP A 81 -6.55 9.04 -6.99
CA ASP A 81 -7.73 8.68 -6.18
C ASP A 81 -7.35 7.82 -4.98
N HIS A 82 -6.48 6.82 -5.18
CA HIS A 82 -6.12 5.87 -4.14
C HIS A 82 -4.60 5.66 -4.03
N ILE A 83 -4.10 5.61 -2.81
CA ILE A 83 -2.72 5.20 -2.51
C ILE A 83 -2.78 3.90 -1.72
N VAL A 84 -1.98 2.93 -2.13
CA VAL A 84 -1.75 1.69 -1.40
C VAL A 84 -0.27 1.58 -1.07
N PHE A 85 0.04 1.48 0.21
CA PHE A 85 1.41 1.35 0.70
C PHE A 85 1.67 -0.05 1.22
N THR A 86 2.34 -0.87 0.41
CA THR A 86 2.76 -2.24 0.76
C THR A 86 4.28 -2.37 0.96
N SER A 87 5.02 -1.27 0.79
CA SER A 87 6.47 -1.25 0.96
C SER A 87 6.89 -1.53 2.40
N GLY A 88 7.88 -2.40 2.56
CA GLY A 88 8.48 -2.70 3.84
C GLY A 88 9.77 -3.51 3.67
N ASN A 89 10.68 -3.37 4.62
CA ASN A 89 11.96 -4.09 4.68
C ASN A 89 12.02 -4.95 5.94
N LEU A 90 11.62 -6.22 5.87
CA LEU A 90 11.52 -7.06 7.07
C LEU A 90 12.92 -7.34 7.64
N HIS A 91 13.21 -6.78 8.82
CA HIS A 91 14.44 -7.04 9.58
C HIS A 91 14.12 -7.95 10.75
N LEU A 92 14.65 -9.16 10.71
CA LEU A 92 14.45 -10.19 11.74
C LEU A 92 15.77 -10.40 12.48
N ALA A 93 15.79 -10.05 13.75
CA ALA A 93 16.97 -10.19 14.59
C ALA A 93 16.57 -10.39 16.04
N HIS A 94 17.34 -11.22 16.75
CA HIS A 94 17.27 -11.26 18.21
C HIS A 94 17.66 -9.88 18.77
N VAL A 95 17.02 -9.46 19.87
CA VAL A 95 17.19 -8.11 20.42
C VAL A 95 18.66 -7.77 20.69
N SER A 96 19.45 -8.73 21.17
CA SER A 96 20.89 -8.53 21.44
C SER A 96 21.77 -8.35 20.20
N ARG A 97 21.25 -8.61 18.99
CA ARG A 97 21.98 -8.52 17.71
C ARG A 97 21.51 -7.35 16.86
N ILE A 98 20.49 -6.62 17.29
CA ILE A 98 19.94 -5.48 16.55
C ILE A 98 21.01 -4.41 16.43
N GLN A 99 21.24 -4.00 15.19
CA GLN A 99 22.10 -2.87 14.87
C GLN A 99 21.24 -1.63 14.62
N ILE A 100 21.79 -0.46 14.99
CA ILE A 100 21.04 0.81 14.92
C ILE A 100 20.70 1.20 13.47
N ASP A 101 21.58 0.90 12.52
CA ASP A 101 21.35 1.09 11.08
C ASP A 101 20.11 0.32 10.59
N GLN A 102 19.89 -0.91 11.07
CA GLN A 102 18.69 -1.70 10.75
C GLN A 102 17.41 -1.05 11.29
N VAL A 103 17.48 -0.49 12.50
CA VAL A 103 16.35 0.22 13.13
C VAL A 103 16.01 1.49 12.33
N TYR A 104 17.02 2.27 11.93
CA TYR A 104 16.83 3.45 11.09
C TYR A 104 16.27 3.08 9.72
N ALA A 105 16.87 2.11 9.03
CA ALA A 105 16.41 1.67 7.72
C ALA A 105 14.96 1.17 7.77
N ALA A 106 14.57 0.45 8.83
CA ALA A 106 13.19 0.03 9.05
C ALA A 106 12.25 1.21 9.29
N GLY A 107 12.65 2.16 10.13
CA GLY A 107 11.87 3.32 10.50
C GLY A 107 11.62 4.29 9.34
N VAL A 108 12.61 4.47 8.46
CA VAL A 108 12.45 5.27 7.25
C VAL A 108 11.29 4.73 6.42
N VAL A 109 11.30 3.44 6.07
CA VAL A 109 10.30 2.85 5.18
C VAL A 109 8.95 2.66 5.86
N ARG A 110 8.92 2.16 7.10
CA ARG A 110 7.67 1.79 7.78
C ARG A 110 6.97 2.90 8.55
N PHE A 111 7.68 4.00 8.83
CA PHE A 111 7.14 5.05 9.70
C PHE A 111 7.26 6.43 9.05
N LEU A 112 8.48 6.85 8.68
CA LEU A 112 8.70 8.20 8.15
C LEU A 112 8.08 8.40 6.77
N VAL A 113 8.23 7.44 5.85
CA VAL A 113 7.64 7.53 4.51
C VAL A 113 6.11 7.60 4.57
N PRO A 114 5.38 6.75 5.33
CA PRO A 114 3.95 6.92 5.56
C PRO A 114 3.54 8.30 6.08
N ILE A 115 4.29 8.87 7.03
CA ILE A 115 4.04 10.24 7.54
C ILE A 115 4.21 11.26 6.43
N ILE A 116 5.27 11.16 5.64
CA ILE A 116 5.53 12.07 4.53
C ILE A 116 4.43 11.96 3.47
N ILE A 117 4.00 10.74 3.13
CA ILE A 117 2.87 10.50 2.21
C ILE A 117 1.61 11.17 2.73
N ALA A 118 1.27 10.98 4.01
CA ALA A 118 0.09 11.60 4.62
C ALA A 118 0.20 13.13 4.70
N LYS A 119 1.39 13.67 4.97
CA LYS A 119 1.64 15.11 4.99
C LYS A 119 1.46 15.75 3.61
N LEU A 120 1.95 15.05 2.58
CA LEU A 120 1.94 15.55 1.21
C LEU A 120 0.65 15.20 0.45
N SER A 121 -0.20 14.31 0.98
CA SER A 121 -1.33 13.78 0.21
C SER A 121 -2.33 14.83 -0.25
N SER A 122 -2.48 15.95 0.45
CA SER A 122 -3.36 17.04 0.00
C SER A 122 -2.95 17.65 -1.35
N THR A 123 -1.68 17.52 -1.75
CA THR A 123 -1.19 18.10 -3.01
C THR A 123 -1.48 17.20 -4.21
N PHE A 124 -1.54 15.88 -4.01
CA PHE A 124 -1.62 14.92 -5.10
C PHE A 124 -2.79 13.93 -5.01
N LEU A 125 -3.49 13.85 -3.87
CA LEU A 125 -4.70 13.05 -3.71
C LEU A 125 -5.93 13.90 -4.07
N GLN A 126 -6.91 13.29 -4.74
CA GLN A 126 -8.22 13.90 -4.91
C GLN A 126 -8.87 14.14 -3.54
N ALA A 127 -9.56 15.27 -3.43
CA ALA A 127 -10.36 15.57 -2.26
C ALA A 127 -11.70 14.82 -2.37
N GLY A 128 -12.22 14.38 -1.24
CA GLY A 128 -13.54 13.77 -1.15
C GLY A 128 -13.55 12.33 -0.64
N PRO A 129 -14.77 11.80 -0.39
CA PRO A 129 -14.99 10.52 0.26
C PRO A 129 -14.63 9.32 -0.60
N GLU A 130 -14.40 9.50 -1.90
CA GLU A 130 -13.97 8.43 -2.78
C GLU A 130 -12.48 8.14 -2.66
N SER A 131 -11.68 9.11 -2.24
CA SER A 131 -10.23 8.97 -2.16
C SER A 131 -9.78 8.26 -0.87
N SER A 132 -8.63 7.60 -0.93
CA SER A 132 -8.11 6.84 0.21
C SER A 132 -6.59 6.65 0.19
N ILE A 133 -5.99 6.63 1.38
CA ILE A 133 -4.62 6.15 1.60
C ILE A 133 -4.71 4.92 2.49
N THR A 134 -4.21 3.78 2.00
CA THR A 134 -4.20 2.50 2.72
C THR A 134 -2.78 2.11 3.08
N PHE A 135 -2.52 1.88 4.37
CA PHE A 135 -1.24 1.38 4.86
C PHE A 135 -1.33 -0.11 5.19
N THR A 136 -0.25 -0.84 4.90
CA THR A 136 -0.16 -2.27 5.22
C THR A 136 0.46 -2.45 6.61
N GLY A 137 -0.36 -2.92 7.55
CA GLY A 137 0.10 -3.42 8.85
C GLY A 137 0.45 -4.91 8.80
N GLY A 138 0.35 -5.60 9.93
CA GLY A 138 0.61 -7.04 9.98
C GLY A 138 0.45 -7.65 11.37
N ALA A 139 0.28 -8.97 11.42
CA ALA A 139 0.03 -9.77 12.63
C ALA A 139 1.04 -9.51 13.76
N GLY A 140 2.28 -9.21 13.34
CA GLY A 140 3.37 -8.91 14.24
C GLY A 140 3.14 -7.69 15.13
N SER A 141 2.12 -6.86 14.87
CA SER A 141 1.76 -5.74 15.75
C SER A 141 1.08 -6.17 17.04
N GLN A 142 0.36 -7.29 17.02
CA GLN A 142 -0.44 -7.75 18.17
C GLN A 142 0.30 -8.80 18.98
N ARG A 143 0.93 -9.75 18.28
CA ARG A 143 1.68 -10.85 18.91
C ARG A 143 2.95 -11.11 18.10
N PRO A 144 3.99 -10.27 18.25
CA PRO A 144 5.23 -10.46 17.52
C PRO A 144 5.86 -11.81 17.91
N PRO A 145 6.21 -12.67 16.93
CA PRO A 145 6.98 -13.88 17.23
C PRO A 145 8.42 -13.53 17.63
N PRO A 146 9.21 -14.48 18.15
CA PRO A 146 10.62 -14.24 18.45
C PRO A 146 11.38 -13.60 17.27
N ASN A 147 12.32 -12.71 17.58
CA ASN A 147 13.14 -11.96 16.61
C ASN A 147 12.41 -10.90 15.76
N PHE A 148 11.15 -10.58 16.07
CA PHE A 148 10.40 -9.50 15.40
C PHE A 148 10.51 -8.14 16.08
N ALA A 149 11.48 -7.90 16.97
CA ALA A 149 11.48 -6.68 17.79
C ALA A 149 11.41 -5.37 16.97
N ILE A 150 12.14 -5.26 15.85
CA ILE A 150 12.07 -4.09 14.97
C ILE A 150 10.70 -4.00 14.27
N ALA A 151 10.28 -5.09 13.62
CA ALA A 151 9.02 -5.12 12.86
C ALA A 151 7.81 -4.91 13.77
N GLY A 152 7.77 -5.62 14.91
CA GLY A 152 6.73 -5.54 15.93
C GLY A 152 6.67 -4.21 16.66
N ALA A 153 7.73 -3.38 16.64
CA ALA A 153 7.67 -2.01 17.15
C ALA A 153 7.09 -1.03 16.10
N TYR A 154 7.52 -1.11 14.85
CA TYR A 154 7.08 -0.17 13.82
C TYR A 154 5.67 -0.42 13.28
N THR A 155 5.23 -1.68 13.19
CA THR A 155 3.88 -1.99 12.70
C THR A 155 2.77 -1.38 13.57
N PRO A 156 2.75 -1.52 14.91
CA PRO A 156 1.75 -0.84 15.74
C PRO A 156 1.95 0.67 15.77
N GLY A 157 3.18 1.17 15.62
CA GLY A 157 3.43 2.60 15.45
C GLY A 157 2.73 3.18 14.21
N LEU A 158 2.80 2.48 13.08
CA LEU A 158 2.08 2.84 11.86
C LEU A 158 0.55 2.76 12.05
N GLU A 159 0.06 1.76 12.77
CA GLU A 159 -1.38 1.69 13.13
C GLU A 159 -1.79 2.90 13.99
N GLY A 160 -0.97 3.29 14.97
CA GLY A 160 -1.20 4.47 15.81
C GLY A 160 -1.19 5.79 15.03
N LEU A 161 -0.46 5.88 13.92
CA LEU A 161 -0.51 7.05 13.03
C LEU A 161 -1.88 7.18 12.33
N THR A 162 -2.52 6.05 12.06
CA THR A 162 -3.79 6.01 11.33
C THR A 162 -5.00 6.38 12.20
N GLU A 163 -4.93 6.23 13.51
CA GLU A 163 -6.05 6.50 14.42
C GLU A 163 -6.40 8.00 14.61
N PRO A 164 -5.46 8.92 14.88
CA PRO A 164 -5.76 10.34 15.13
C PRO A 164 -5.92 11.18 13.85
N ALA A 165 -5.44 10.69 12.71
CA ALA A 165 -5.48 11.42 11.44
C ALA A 165 -6.80 11.26 10.67
N ALA A 166 -7.65 10.30 11.05
CA ALA A 166 -9.01 10.24 10.57
C ALA A 166 -9.87 11.21 11.40
N PRO A 167 -10.69 12.10 10.78
CA PRO A 167 -11.79 12.71 11.50
C PRO A 167 -12.57 11.60 12.18
N ARG A 168 -13.09 11.84 13.39
CA ARG A 168 -14.02 10.94 14.08
C ARG A 168 -15.30 10.86 13.24
N ALA A 169 -15.23 10.13 12.13
CA ALA A 169 -16.28 9.92 11.16
C ALA A 169 -16.82 8.52 11.43
N ASP A 170 -18.13 8.43 11.56
CA ASP A 170 -18.92 7.26 11.97
C ASP A 170 -18.87 6.05 11.00
N TYR A 171 -17.83 5.98 10.16
CA TYR A 171 -17.63 4.95 9.14
C TYR A 171 -16.23 4.34 9.25
N LEU A 172 -15.83 3.97 10.46
CA LEU A 172 -14.66 3.13 10.69
C LEU A 172 -14.97 1.68 10.23
N LYS A 173 -14.83 1.38 8.94
CA LYS A 173 -14.77 -0.01 8.48
C LYS A 173 -13.32 -0.44 8.35
N CYS A 174 -12.72 -0.86 9.47
CA CYS A 174 -11.55 -1.72 9.43
C CYS A 174 -11.93 -3.01 8.71
N TRP A 175 -11.44 -3.20 7.48
CA TRP A 175 -11.50 -4.51 6.85
C TRP A 175 -10.43 -5.39 7.50
N LYS A 176 -10.83 -6.20 8.48
CA LYS A 176 -10.03 -7.34 8.94
C LYS A 176 -10.18 -8.47 7.92
N ALA A 177 -9.38 -8.45 6.85
CA ALA A 177 -9.21 -9.64 6.02
C ALA A 177 -8.24 -10.59 6.71
N ARG A 178 -8.76 -11.54 7.50
CA ARG A 178 -7.98 -12.67 8.02
C ARG A 178 -7.84 -13.70 6.88
N GLN A 179 -6.83 -13.55 6.03
CA GLN A 179 -6.41 -14.67 5.19
C GLN A 179 -5.45 -15.55 6.00
N ARG A 180 -5.90 -16.77 6.34
CA ARG A 180 -5.06 -17.82 6.92
C ARG A 180 -4.18 -18.44 5.83
N LEU A 181 -3.22 -17.68 5.32
CA LEU A 181 -2.14 -18.23 4.50
C LEU A 181 -1.01 -18.64 5.44
N GLY A 182 -1.05 -19.92 5.87
CA GLY A 182 0.11 -20.61 6.45
C GLY A 182 0.89 -19.86 7.53
N GLY A 183 0.25 -19.51 8.65
CA GLY A 183 0.91 -19.26 9.95
C GLY A 183 1.83 -18.03 10.10
N LEU A 184 2.24 -17.33 9.04
CA LEU A 184 3.23 -16.25 9.13
C LEU A 184 2.73 -14.86 8.73
N VAL A 185 1.53 -14.75 8.14
CA VAL A 185 1.05 -13.47 7.59
C VAL A 185 -0.45 -13.27 7.90
N ASP A 186 -0.80 -12.86 9.13
CA ASP A 186 -2.13 -12.29 9.42
C ASP A 186 -2.06 -10.81 8.98
N LEU A 187 -2.74 -10.42 7.89
CA LEU A 187 -2.69 -9.04 7.41
C LEU A 187 -3.74 -8.18 8.10
N LYS A 188 -3.32 -7.01 8.59
CA LYS A 188 -4.21 -5.92 8.94
C LYS A 188 -3.95 -4.79 7.96
N MET A 189 -4.82 -4.65 6.96
CA MET A 189 -4.85 -3.44 6.12
C MET A 189 -5.53 -2.35 6.96
N SER A 190 -4.85 -1.23 7.18
CA SER A 190 -5.43 -0.13 7.95
C SER A 190 -5.57 1.14 7.13
N LEU A 191 -6.78 1.68 7.31
CA LEU A 191 -7.25 3.04 7.11
C LEU A 191 -7.57 3.51 5.69
N LYS A 192 -8.64 4.32 5.64
CA LYS A 192 -9.02 5.23 4.56
C LYS A 192 -8.93 6.64 5.16
N LEU A 193 -7.91 7.41 4.80
CA LEU A 193 -7.90 8.85 5.04
C LEU A 193 -8.83 9.51 4.03
N THR A 194 -9.96 10.03 4.50
CA THR A 194 -10.88 10.85 3.73
C THR A 194 -10.61 12.30 4.07
N PHE A 195 -10.18 13.07 3.07
CA PHE A 195 -10.04 14.52 3.18
C PHE A 195 -11.39 15.14 2.80
N MET A 196 -12.04 15.81 3.75
CA MET A 196 -13.25 16.62 3.52
C MET A 196 -12.91 17.92 2.82
#